data_AF-A0A1F9FV30-F1
#
_entry.id   AF-A0A1F9FV30-F1
#
_cell.length_a   1.000
_cell.length_b   1.000
_cell.length_c   1.000
_cell.angle_alpha   90.00
_cell.angle_beta   90.00
_cell.angle_gamma   90.00
#
_symmetry.space_group_name_H-M   'P 1'
#
loop_
_entity.id
_entity.type
_entity.pdbx_description
1 polymer ?
#
loop_
_entity_poly.entity_id
_entity_poly.type
_entity_poly.pdbx_seq_one_letter_code
_entity_poly.pdbx_strand_id
1 'polypeptide(L)'
;MTSPFPIIDFLHVSLAEPTLTSTSTTSNTSCLESNNYDETVSCYKTLMKAKPVDFRISLSLAHVSLKWNKFDDAIQYARQSLNMCSDCENFAARRLLQEIEERKSEHPLFHSSAGFLGVVDMSENDFYVAPAWNLTFQDALFTALQSKKISVIKPDIEKIMEQTDLKMDSEAACAMEITKAAGLSFGIYVTIEETHLPKDVIVTLHTVRESGVIIERVFIVISKKELQNAHSTNRRASELASVFEKTLKRKRN
;
A
#
# COMPACT_ATOMS: atom_id res chain seq x y z
N MET A 1 21.66 35.40 10.05
CA MET A 1 20.71 35.03 8.99
C MET A 1 20.52 33.53 9.05
N THR A 2 19.54 33.10 9.84
CA THR A 2 19.21 31.69 10.09
C THR A 2 17.69 31.62 10.10
N SER A 3 17.11 30.99 9.07
CA SER A 3 15.68 30.71 8.99
C SER A 3 15.40 29.33 9.61
N PRO A 4 14.55 29.24 10.64
CA PRO A 4 13.90 27.99 10.99
C PRO A 4 12.49 27.96 10.37
N PHE A 5 12.21 26.92 9.60
CA PHE A 5 10.84 26.56 9.21
C PHE A 5 10.08 26.13 10.47
N PRO A 6 8.87 26.66 10.75
CA PRO A 6 8.04 26.12 11.81
C PRO A 6 7.33 24.87 11.32
N ILE A 7 7.43 23.82 12.13
CA ILE A 7 6.55 22.65 12.14
C ILE A 7 5.14 23.17 12.42
N ILE A 8 4.26 23.07 11.43
CA ILE A 8 2.83 23.37 11.62
C ILE A 8 2.18 22.08 12.14
N ASP A 9 2.12 21.98 13.47
CA ASP A 9 1.13 21.17 14.17
C ASP A 9 -0.25 21.72 13.82
N PHE A 10 -1.00 21.03 12.96
CA PHE A 10 -2.42 21.29 12.72
C PHE A 10 -3.27 20.07 13.04
N LEU A 11 -3.02 19.48 14.21
CA LEU A 11 -4.02 18.70 14.96
C LEU A 11 -4.85 19.67 15.81
N HIS A 12 -5.73 20.43 15.16
CA HIS A 12 -6.89 21.05 15.79
C HIS A 12 -7.94 21.42 14.72
N VAL A 13 -8.34 20.45 13.90
CA VAL A 13 -9.72 20.51 13.38
C VAL A 13 -10.59 20.09 14.55
N SER A 14 -11.07 21.12 15.26
CA SER A 14 -12.15 21.03 16.25
C SER A 14 -13.19 20.03 15.75
N LEU A 15 -13.29 18.92 16.48
CA LEU A 15 -14.49 18.12 16.52
C LEU A 15 -15.58 19.08 16.99
N ALA A 16 -16.32 19.64 16.05
CA ALA A 16 -17.67 20.06 16.35
C ALA A 16 -18.41 18.76 16.71
N GLU A 17 -18.46 18.48 18.00
CA GLU A 17 -19.46 17.59 18.56
C GLU A 17 -20.80 17.95 17.89
N PRO A 18 -21.53 17.00 17.30
CA PRO A 18 -22.88 17.27 16.91
C PRO A 18 -23.66 17.52 18.19
N THR A 19 -23.79 18.79 18.57
CA THR A 19 -24.68 19.24 19.63
C THR A 19 -26.09 18.83 19.25
N LEU A 20 -26.55 17.75 19.86
CA LEU A 20 -27.94 17.32 19.87
C LEU A 20 -28.73 18.33 20.72
N THR A 21 -29.07 19.47 20.13
CA THR A 21 -30.06 20.40 20.69
C THR A 21 -31.22 20.56 19.73
N SER A 22 -32.14 19.61 19.80
CA SER A 22 -33.59 19.90 19.74
C SER A 22 -34.38 18.64 20.09
N THR A 23 -34.69 18.56 21.38
CA THR A 23 -35.96 18.09 21.97
C THR A 23 -36.83 17.13 21.12
N SER A 24 -36.69 15.83 21.37
CA SER A 24 -37.80 14.96 21.80
C SER A 24 -37.28 13.58 22.23
N THR A 25 -37.33 13.41 23.55
CA THR A 25 -37.41 12.21 24.39
C THR A 25 -37.52 10.83 23.70
N THR A 26 -36.47 10.01 23.81
CA THR A 26 -36.38 8.71 24.54
C THR A 26 -35.29 7.79 23.94
N SER A 27 -34.48 7.20 24.83
CA SER A 27 -33.32 6.30 24.61
C SER A 27 -32.00 6.94 24.14
N ASN A 28 -31.23 7.43 25.12
CA ASN A 28 -29.79 7.66 25.02
C ASN A 28 -29.06 6.31 24.86
N THR A 29 -28.50 6.05 23.69
CA THR A 29 -27.32 5.17 23.55
C THR A 29 -26.24 5.98 22.87
N SER A 30 -25.32 6.51 23.68
CA SER A 30 -24.12 7.19 23.20
C SER A 30 -23.18 6.13 22.65
N CYS A 31 -23.20 5.90 21.33
CA CYS A 31 -22.23 5.05 20.64
C CYS A 31 -20.88 5.81 20.57
N LEU A 32 -20.25 5.99 21.73
CA LEU A 32 -18.91 6.56 21.82
C LEU A 32 -17.90 5.61 21.16
N GLU A 33 -16.89 6.19 20.51
CA GLU A 33 -15.79 5.45 19.91
C GLU A 33 -15.01 4.69 20.98
N SER A 34 -15.40 3.43 21.20
CA SER A 34 -14.54 2.46 21.85
C SER A 34 -13.52 1.95 20.83
N ASN A 35 -12.33 1.53 21.27
CA ASN A 35 -11.37 0.84 20.39
C ASN A 35 -11.87 -0.54 19.90
N ASN A 36 -13.13 -0.88 20.22
CA ASN A 36 -13.82 -2.06 19.73
C ASN A 36 -14.75 -1.66 18.57
N TYR A 37 -14.24 -1.82 17.36
CA TYR A 37 -14.96 -1.44 16.15
C TYR A 37 -16.24 -2.28 15.92
N ASP A 38 -16.25 -3.56 16.30
CA ASP A 38 -17.40 -4.45 16.17
C ASP A 38 -18.61 -3.97 16.99
N GLU A 39 -18.38 -3.63 18.26
CA GLU A 39 -19.43 -3.11 19.15
C GLU A 39 -19.93 -1.75 18.67
N THR A 40 -19.02 -0.90 18.23
CA THR A 40 -19.34 0.44 17.71
C THR A 40 -20.20 0.35 16.45
N VAL A 41 -19.84 -0.51 15.48
CA VAL A 41 -20.65 -0.73 14.27
C VAL A 41 -22.01 -1.36 14.60
N SER A 42 -22.07 -2.31 15.54
CA SER A 42 -23.32 -2.90 16.00
C SER A 42 -24.26 -1.84 16.60
N CYS A 43 -23.73 -0.96 17.46
CA CYS A 43 -24.45 0.16 18.08
C CYS A 43 -25.00 1.12 17.01
N TYR A 44 -24.20 1.52 16.02
CA TYR A 44 -24.70 2.38 14.96
C TYR A 44 -25.70 1.68 14.03
N LYS A 45 -25.58 0.37 13.80
CA LYS A 45 -26.58 -0.40 13.04
C LYS A 45 -27.93 -0.49 13.75
N THR A 46 -27.97 -0.59 15.08
CA THR A 46 -29.23 -0.54 15.84
C THR A 46 -29.83 0.87 15.79
N LEU A 47 -29.01 1.92 15.90
CA LEU A 47 -29.46 3.30 15.72
C LEU A 47 -30.02 3.55 14.32
N MET A 48 -29.39 3.00 13.27
CA MET A 48 -29.86 3.11 11.89
C MET A 48 -31.23 2.43 11.70
N LYS A 49 -31.52 1.34 12.41
CA LYS A 49 -32.85 0.71 12.41
C LYS A 49 -33.90 1.57 13.09
N ALA A 50 -33.52 2.27 14.16
CA ALA A 50 -34.42 3.18 14.89
C ALA A 50 -34.66 4.51 14.14
N LYS A 51 -33.66 4.98 13.39
CA LYS A 51 -33.69 6.25 12.62
C LYS A 51 -33.15 6.04 11.20
N PRO A 52 -33.96 5.46 10.30
CA PRO A 52 -33.49 5.03 8.96
C PRO A 52 -33.14 6.17 8.00
N VAL A 53 -33.49 7.43 8.32
CA VAL A 53 -33.29 8.60 7.44
C VAL A 53 -32.34 9.64 8.07
N ASP A 54 -31.47 9.23 9.00
CA ASP A 54 -30.46 10.13 9.56
C ASP A 54 -29.10 9.96 8.86
N PHE A 55 -28.76 10.93 8.00
CA PHE A 55 -27.50 10.91 7.23
C PHE A 55 -26.26 10.89 8.14
N ARG A 56 -26.36 11.41 9.38
CA ARG A 56 -25.25 11.48 10.33
C ARG A 56 -24.86 10.10 10.84
N ILE A 57 -25.83 9.21 11.01
CA ILE A 57 -25.59 7.82 11.41
C ILE A 57 -24.79 7.09 10.31
N SER A 58 -25.17 7.30 9.04
CA SER A 58 -24.45 6.74 7.89
C SER A 58 -23.02 7.32 7.79
N LEU A 59 -22.84 8.62 8.06
CA LEU A 59 -21.52 9.25 8.07
C LEU A 59 -20.63 8.70 9.20
N SER A 60 -21.17 8.53 10.41
CA SER A 60 -20.46 7.93 11.53
C SER A 60 -20.06 6.47 11.26
N LEU A 61 -20.95 5.67 10.66
CA LEU A 61 -20.62 4.31 10.20
C LEU A 61 -19.49 4.31 9.17
N ALA A 62 -19.48 5.28 8.26
CA ALA A 62 -18.41 5.42 7.28
C ALA A 62 -17.06 5.74 7.95
N HIS A 63 -17.03 6.64 8.93
CA HIS A 63 -15.81 6.96 9.68
C HIS A 63 -15.29 5.78 10.51
N VAL A 64 -16.18 5.08 11.22
CA VAL A 64 -15.80 3.90 12.01
C VAL A 64 -15.28 2.79 11.08
N SER A 65 -15.94 2.57 9.94
CA SER A 65 -15.51 1.59 8.94
C SER A 65 -14.15 1.96 8.32
N LEU A 66 -13.89 3.26 8.07
CA LEU A 66 -12.60 3.75 7.61
C LEU A 66 -11.49 3.53 8.66
N LYS A 67 -11.75 3.87 9.93
CA LYS A 67 -10.82 3.60 11.04
C LYS A 67 -10.53 2.11 11.22
N TRP A 68 -11.50 1.26 10.88
CA TRP A 68 -11.39 -0.19 10.90
C TRP A 68 -10.85 -0.79 9.59
N ASN A 69 -10.38 0.03 8.64
CA ASN A 69 -9.88 -0.39 7.32
C ASN A 69 -10.88 -1.22 6.48
N LYS A 70 -12.18 -1.11 6.75
CA LYS A 70 -13.26 -1.70 5.94
C LYS A 70 -13.69 -0.71 4.87
N PHE A 71 -12.84 -0.54 3.85
CA PHE A 71 -13.02 0.53 2.86
C PHE A 71 -14.30 0.41 2.04
N ASP A 72 -14.75 -0.80 1.69
CA ASP A 72 -15.97 -0.99 0.91
C ASP A 72 -17.23 -0.62 1.71
N ASP A 73 -17.27 -1.01 2.99
CA ASP A 73 -18.32 -0.59 3.93
C ASP A 73 -18.29 0.94 4.13
N ALA A 74 -17.09 1.53 4.28
CA ALA A 74 -16.92 2.96 4.42
C ALA A 74 -17.47 3.74 3.21
N ILE A 75 -17.19 3.27 1.98
CA ILE A 75 -17.74 3.87 0.75
C ILE A 75 -19.25 3.72 0.70
N GLN A 76 -19.78 2.52 1.01
CA GLN A 76 -21.21 2.27 1.01
C GLN A 76 -21.94 3.24 1.95
N TYR A 77 -21.47 3.36 3.19
CA TYR A 77 -22.08 4.24 4.19
C TYR A 77 -21.90 5.73 3.87
N ALA A 78 -20.76 6.13 3.29
CA ALA A 78 -20.54 7.52 2.85
C ALA A 78 -21.49 7.88 1.70
N ARG A 79 -21.69 6.98 0.73
CA ARG A 79 -22.68 7.16 -0.37
C ARG A 79 -24.11 7.17 0.15
N GLN A 80 -24.42 6.32 1.13
CA GLN A 80 -25.73 6.31 1.78
C GLN A 80 -25.99 7.66 2.48
N SER A 81 -24.99 8.22 3.16
CA SER A 81 -25.07 9.56 3.76
C SER A 81 -25.34 10.64 2.72
N LEU A 82 -24.62 10.62 1.58
CA LEU A 82 -24.83 11.55 0.46
C LEU A 82 -26.24 11.47 -0.12
N ASN A 83 -26.75 10.26 -0.33
CA ASN A 83 -28.06 10.04 -0.95
C ASN A 83 -29.21 10.44 -0.02
N MET A 84 -29.00 10.40 1.30
CA MET A 84 -29.99 10.78 2.30
C MET A 84 -30.05 12.29 2.54
N CYS A 85 -29.06 13.05 2.07
CA CYS A 85 -28.97 14.48 2.33
C CYS A 85 -29.13 15.31 1.04
N SER A 86 -30.35 15.76 0.76
CA SER A 86 -30.63 16.62 -0.40
C SER A 86 -30.16 18.07 -0.20
N ASP A 87 -30.13 18.54 1.06
CA ASP A 87 -30.02 19.98 1.37
C ASP A 87 -28.79 20.34 2.22
N CYS A 88 -27.96 19.38 2.62
CA CYS A 88 -26.67 19.70 3.25
C CYS A 88 -25.56 19.73 2.21
N GLU A 89 -24.54 20.55 2.46
CA GLU A 89 -23.42 20.80 1.52
C GLU A 89 -22.59 19.55 1.18
N ASN A 90 -22.91 18.37 1.75
CA ASN A 90 -22.32 17.07 1.44
C ASN A 90 -20.78 17.02 1.60
N PHE A 91 -20.19 18.08 2.17
CA PHE A 91 -18.76 18.30 2.24
C PHE A 91 -18.07 17.20 3.05
N ALA A 92 -18.63 16.82 4.20
CA ALA A 92 -18.05 15.80 5.06
C ALA A 92 -18.03 14.42 4.38
N ALA A 93 -19.12 14.01 3.73
CA ALA A 93 -19.18 12.72 3.04
C ALA A 93 -18.33 12.70 1.75
N ARG A 94 -18.27 13.80 1.00
CA ARG A 94 -17.36 13.93 -0.16
C ARG A 94 -15.89 13.93 0.26
N ARG A 95 -15.54 14.66 1.33
CA ARG A 95 -14.19 14.67 1.91
C ARG A 95 -13.80 13.29 2.41
N LEU A 96 -14.72 12.58 3.05
CA LEU A 96 -14.48 11.21 3.50
C LEU A 96 -14.29 10.25 2.33
N LEU A 97 -15.08 10.37 1.25
CA LEU A 97 -14.85 9.57 0.04
C LEU A 97 -13.50 9.87 -0.59
N GLN A 98 -13.09 11.14 -0.63
CA GLN A 98 -11.76 11.52 -1.11
C GLN A 98 -10.66 10.91 -0.22
N GLU A 99 -10.78 10.99 1.11
CA GLU A 99 -9.83 10.37 2.04
C GLU A 99 -9.80 8.83 1.88
N ILE A 100 -10.94 8.20 1.64
CA ILE A 100 -11.00 6.76 1.37
C ILE A 100 -10.29 6.44 0.05
N GLU A 101 -10.50 7.21 -1.01
CA GLU A 101 -9.81 7.02 -2.30
C GLU A 101 -8.31 7.28 -2.16
N GLU A 102 -7.89 8.29 -1.40
CA GLU A 102 -6.48 8.56 -1.07
C GLU A 102 -5.88 7.39 -0.29
N ARG A 103 -6.54 6.88 0.77
CA ARG A 103 -6.07 5.71 1.52
C ARG A 103 -6.12 4.40 0.73
N LYS A 104 -7.10 4.23 -0.16
CA LYS A 104 -7.14 3.10 -1.12
C LYS A 104 -6.00 3.21 -2.13
N SER A 105 -5.72 4.43 -2.59
CA SER A 105 -4.55 4.73 -3.42
C SER A 105 -3.26 4.52 -2.64
N GLU A 106 -3.28 4.56 -1.30
CA GLU A 106 -2.20 4.11 -0.41
C GLU A 106 -2.21 2.60 -0.12
N HIS A 107 -3.19 1.81 -0.60
CA HIS A 107 -3.20 0.33 -0.56
C HIS A 107 -3.45 -0.35 -1.93
N PRO A 108 -2.73 -0.04 -3.03
CA PRO A 108 -3.07 -0.63 -4.33
C PRO A 108 -2.46 -2.01 -4.63
N LEU A 109 -1.75 -2.67 -3.70
CA LEU A 109 -0.96 -3.88 -4.02
C LEU A 109 -1.77 -5.06 -4.59
N PHE A 110 -3.10 -4.97 -4.60
CA PHE A 110 -3.99 -6.13 -4.76
C PHE A 110 -4.85 -6.16 -6.03
N HIS A 111 -4.80 -5.14 -6.89
CA HIS A 111 -5.61 -5.12 -8.12
C HIS A 111 -4.87 -4.71 -9.40
N SER A 112 -3.67 -4.12 -9.30
CA SER A 112 -2.83 -3.77 -10.45
C SER A 112 -1.69 -4.78 -10.62
N SER A 113 -1.35 -5.14 -11.86
CA SER A 113 -0.12 -5.90 -12.14
C SER A 113 1.11 -5.11 -11.70
N ALA A 114 1.99 -5.72 -10.92
CA ALA A 114 3.29 -5.14 -10.58
C ALA A 114 4.30 -5.45 -11.68
N GLY A 115 5.20 -4.49 -11.97
CA GLY A 115 6.33 -4.71 -12.86
C GLY A 115 7.47 -5.34 -12.10
N PHE A 116 7.86 -6.55 -12.46
CA PHE A 116 9.08 -7.15 -11.95
C PHE A 116 10.27 -6.68 -12.81
N LEU A 117 11.07 -5.80 -12.23
CA LEU A 117 12.18 -5.12 -12.89
C LEU A 117 13.48 -5.93 -12.86
N GLY A 118 13.57 -6.92 -11.95
CA GLY A 118 14.72 -7.79 -11.80
C GLY A 118 15.62 -7.42 -10.63
N VAL A 119 16.84 -7.98 -10.62
CA VAL A 119 17.88 -7.56 -9.66
C VAL A 119 18.62 -6.37 -10.24
N VAL A 120 18.78 -5.35 -9.40
CA VAL A 120 19.36 -4.06 -9.73
C VAL A 120 20.69 -3.95 -9.00
N ASP A 121 21.71 -3.53 -9.74
CA ASP A 121 22.98 -3.06 -9.21
C ASP A 121 23.23 -1.65 -9.76
N MET A 122 23.55 -0.72 -8.86
CA MET A 122 24.00 0.62 -9.23
C MET A 122 25.50 0.71 -8.99
N SER A 123 26.27 0.27 -9.98
CA SER A 123 27.68 0.62 -10.08
C SER A 123 27.82 1.85 -10.97
N GLU A 124 28.53 2.88 -10.50
CA GLU A 124 28.94 4.04 -11.32
C GLU A 124 27.78 4.92 -11.87
N ASN A 125 26.67 5.04 -11.15
CA ASN A 125 25.44 5.77 -11.55
C ASN A 125 24.69 5.19 -12.76
N ASP A 126 25.07 4.00 -13.21
CA ASP A 126 24.36 3.28 -14.24
C ASP A 126 23.52 2.15 -13.61
N PHE A 127 22.28 2.00 -14.09
CA PHE A 127 21.44 0.87 -13.73
C PHE A 127 21.85 -0.35 -14.53
N TYR A 128 22.51 -1.31 -13.87
CA TYR A 128 22.80 -2.60 -14.48
C TYR A 128 21.89 -3.68 -13.91
N VAL A 129 21.29 -4.46 -14.80
CA VAL A 129 20.80 -5.79 -14.43
C VAL A 129 22.05 -6.66 -14.21
N ALA A 130 22.42 -6.89 -12.96
CA ALA A 130 23.68 -7.55 -12.57
C ALA A 130 23.97 -8.85 -13.37
N PRO A 131 25.22 -9.22 -13.74
CA PRO A 131 25.48 -10.39 -14.58
C PRO A 131 25.50 -11.76 -13.84
N ALA A 132 25.33 -12.82 -14.66
CA ALA A 132 25.50 -14.28 -14.41
C ALA A 132 24.66 -14.96 -13.31
N TRP A 133 24.67 -14.51 -12.06
CA TRP A 133 23.89 -15.14 -10.96
C TRP A 133 22.46 -14.61 -10.86
N ASN A 134 22.26 -13.42 -11.44
CA ASN A 134 21.00 -12.70 -11.47
C ASN A 134 19.95 -13.40 -12.32
N LEU A 135 20.24 -13.76 -13.57
CA LEU A 135 19.23 -14.27 -14.51
C LEU A 135 18.52 -15.51 -13.98
N THR A 136 19.27 -16.48 -13.45
CA THR A 136 18.67 -17.71 -12.90
C THR A 136 17.82 -17.42 -11.67
N PHE A 137 18.30 -16.56 -10.76
CA PHE A 137 17.53 -16.19 -9.56
C PHE A 137 16.32 -15.32 -9.91
N GLN A 138 16.45 -14.41 -10.86
CA GLN A 138 15.41 -13.53 -11.38
C GLN A 138 14.28 -14.35 -12.01
N ASP A 139 14.62 -15.32 -12.86
CA ASP A 139 13.64 -16.21 -13.48
C ASP A 139 12.96 -17.12 -12.46
N ALA A 140 13.74 -17.67 -11.53
CA ALA A 140 13.23 -18.47 -10.43
C ALA A 140 12.26 -17.67 -9.56
N LEU A 141 12.61 -16.43 -9.22
CA LEU A 141 11.80 -15.55 -8.40
C LEU A 141 10.55 -15.09 -9.12
N PHE A 142 10.64 -14.70 -10.39
CA PHE A 142 9.48 -14.36 -11.21
C PHE A 142 8.49 -15.52 -11.26
N THR A 143 8.97 -16.72 -11.54
CA THR A 143 8.15 -17.95 -11.56
C THR A 143 7.54 -18.22 -10.19
N ALA A 144 8.32 -18.05 -9.12
CA ALA A 144 7.85 -18.25 -7.76
C ALA A 144 6.74 -17.24 -7.40
N LEU A 145 6.90 -15.96 -7.73
CA LEU A 145 5.90 -14.92 -7.49
C LEU A 145 4.58 -15.26 -8.21
N GLN A 146 4.64 -15.66 -9.48
CA GLN A 146 3.48 -16.10 -10.25
C GLN A 146 2.80 -17.33 -9.63
N SER A 147 3.58 -18.31 -9.16
CA SER A 147 3.05 -19.51 -8.49
C SER A 147 2.28 -19.19 -7.19
N LYS A 148 2.61 -18.06 -6.55
CA LYS A 148 1.91 -17.53 -5.36
C LYS A 148 0.69 -16.66 -5.73
N LYS A 149 0.29 -16.64 -7.00
CA LYS A 149 -0.82 -15.80 -7.53
C LYS A 149 -0.56 -14.30 -7.34
N ILE A 150 0.70 -13.88 -7.30
CA ILE A 150 1.08 -12.47 -7.30
C ILE A 150 1.14 -12.04 -8.78
N SER A 151 0.33 -11.04 -9.15
CA SER A 151 0.23 -10.58 -10.53
C SER A 151 1.45 -9.74 -10.91
N VAL A 152 2.45 -10.39 -11.50
CA VAL A 152 3.70 -9.75 -11.96
C VAL A 152 3.87 -9.88 -13.47
N ILE A 153 4.37 -8.81 -14.11
CA ILE A 153 4.78 -8.79 -15.50
C ILE A 153 6.27 -8.44 -15.61
N LYS A 154 6.94 -8.86 -16.69
CA LYS A 154 8.28 -8.38 -17.04
C LYS A 154 8.14 -7.30 -18.13
N PRO A 155 8.30 -6.00 -17.81
CA PRO A 155 8.32 -4.96 -18.83
C PRO A 155 9.59 -5.07 -19.68
N ASP A 156 9.52 -4.54 -20.91
CA ASP A 156 10.68 -4.41 -21.80
C ASP A 156 11.50 -3.17 -21.37
N ILE A 157 12.41 -3.40 -20.42
CA ILE A 157 13.18 -2.33 -19.77
C ILE A 157 14.11 -1.65 -20.77
N GLU A 158 14.76 -2.39 -21.66
CA GLU A 158 15.68 -1.85 -22.66
C GLU A 158 14.97 -0.83 -23.55
N LYS A 159 13.79 -1.20 -24.08
CA LYS A 159 12.98 -0.29 -24.87
C LYS A 159 12.52 0.95 -24.09
N ILE A 160 12.19 0.80 -22.81
CA ILE A 160 11.81 1.93 -21.95
C ILE A 160 13.02 2.86 -21.79
N MET A 161 14.19 2.34 -21.48
CA MET A 161 15.40 3.14 -21.31
C MET A 161 15.79 3.88 -22.58
N GLU A 162 15.61 3.29 -23.77
CA GLU A 162 15.84 3.98 -25.04
C GLU A 162 14.87 5.15 -25.32
N GLN A 163 13.65 5.06 -24.79
CA GLN A 163 12.56 6.00 -25.06
C GLN A 163 12.42 7.10 -24.00
N THR A 164 13.10 6.96 -22.86
CA THR A 164 12.99 7.90 -21.75
C THR A 164 14.37 8.39 -21.31
N ASP A 165 14.49 9.70 -21.10
CA ASP A 165 15.67 10.32 -20.49
C ASP A 165 15.59 10.13 -18.96
N LEU A 166 15.95 8.93 -18.51
CA LEU A 166 15.86 8.52 -17.11
C LEU A 166 16.98 9.14 -16.27
N LYS A 167 16.64 9.74 -15.12
CA LYS A 167 17.63 10.28 -14.18
C LYS A 167 17.84 9.28 -13.05
N MET A 168 18.97 8.58 -13.11
CA MET A 168 19.29 7.48 -12.20
C MET A 168 20.06 7.96 -10.97
N ASP A 169 19.35 8.66 -10.08
CA ASP A 169 19.94 9.17 -8.83
C ASP A 169 19.91 8.14 -7.68
N SER A 170 19.06 7.10 -7.78
CA SER A 170 19.01 5.97 -6.83
C SER A 170 18.26 4.75 -7.40
N GLU A 171 18.40 3.56 -6.79
CA GLU A 171 17.72 2.32 -7.23
C GLU A 171 16.20 2.49 -7.20
N ALA A 172 15.71 3.12 -6.14
CA ALA A 172 14.29 3.40 -5.96
C ALA A 172 13.78 4.43 -6.97
N ALA A 173 14.58 5.45 -7.29
CA ALA A 173 14.24 6.44 -8.32
C ALA A 173 14.20 5.80 -9.71
N CYS A 174 15.18 4.97 -10.05
CA CYS A 174 15.18 4.26 -11.33
C CYS A 174 13.97 3.31 -11.44
N ALA A 175 13.73 2.50 -10.40
CA ALA A 175 12.59 1.60 -10.37
C ALA A 175 11.26 2.36 -10.48
N MET A 176 11.13 3.54 -9.86
CA MET A 176 9.98 4.42 -9.99
C MET A 176 9.81 4.93 -11.43
N GLU A 177 10.87 5.45 -12.05
CA GLU A 177 10.77 6.00 -13.40
C GLU A 177 10.42 4.93 -14.44
N ILE A 178 11.01 3.74 -14.34
CA ILE A 178 10.65 2.59 -15.19
C ILE A 178 9.20 2.17 -14.94
N THR A 179 8.78 2.09 -13.67
CA THR A 179 7.39 1.75 -13.29
C THR A 179 6.41 2.71 -13.93
N LYS A 180 6.69 4.02 -13.86
CA LYS A 180 5.88 5.08 -14.44
C LYS A 180 5.86 5.00 -15.97
N ALA A 181 7.01 4.83 -16.61
CA ALA A 181 7.13 4.73 -18.06
C ALA A 181 6.43 3.48 -18.61
N ALA A 182 6.40 2.38 -17.84
CA ALA A 182 5.66 1.16 -18.15
C ALA A 182 4.14 1.27 -17.90
N GLY A 183 3.64 2.38 -17.35
CA GLY A 183 2.22 2.56 -17.02
C GLY A 183 1.75 1.67 -15.86
N LEU A 184 2.65 1.36 -14.92
CA LEU A 184 2.39 0.45 -13.80
C LEU A 184 2.20 1.23 -12.50
N SER A 185 1.34 0.72 -11.63
CA SER A 185 1.13 1.31 -10.30
C SER A 185 2.29 1.00 -9.33
N PHE A 186 3.03 -0.10 -9.59
CA PHE A 186 4.16 -0.53 -8.76
C PHE A 186 5.27 -1.22 -9.55
N GLY A 187 6.49 -1.03 -9.06
CA GLY A 187 7.68 -1.78 -9.43
C GLY A 187 8.14 -2.69 -8.32
N ILE A 188 8.66 -3.85 -8.68
CA ILE A 188 9.35 -4.78 -7.80
C ILE A 188 10.76 -4.94 -8.33
N TYR A 189 11.74 -4.65 -7.48
CA TYR A 189 13.15 -4.86 -7.78
C TYR A 189 13.85 -5.56 -6.63
N VAL A 190 15.00 -6.16 -6.91
CA VAL A 190 15.78 -6.91 -5.94
C VAL A 190 17.16 -6.29 -5.81
N THR A 191 17.67 -6.19 -4.58
CA THR A 191 19.07 -5.83 -4.31
C THR A 191 19.78 -7.01 -3.67
N ILE A 192 21.08 -7.13 -3.92
CA ILE A 192 21.95 -8.14 -3.32
C ILE A 192 23.10 -7.42 -2.65
N GLU A 193 23.17 -7.53 -1.33
CA GLU A 193 24.18 -6.86 -0.50
C GLU A 193 25.10 -7.91 0.13
N GLU A 194 26.42 -7.66 0.13
CA GLU A 194 27.35 -8.51 0.85
C GLU A 194 27.20 -8.32 2.36
N THR A 195 27.24 -9.43 3.11
CA THR A 195 27.25 -9.34 4.58
C THR A 195 28.68 -9.18 5.09
N HIS A 196 28.82 -8.86 6.39
CA HIS A 196 30.10 -8.93 7.09
C HIS A 196 30.74 -10.33 7.08
N LEU A 197 29.95 -11.38 6.76
CA LEU A 197 30.44 -12.73 6.55
C LEU A 197 30.71 -12.94 5.06
N PRO A 198 31.95 -13.26 4.64
CA PRO A 198 32.35 -13.28 3.22
C PRO A 198 31.62 -14.34 2.37
N LYS A 199 30.86 -15.23 3.01
CA LYS A 199 30.15 -16.34 2.37
C LYS A 199 28.67 -16.07 2.11
N ASP A 200 28.10 -15.04 2.71
CA ASP A 200 26.65 -14.81 2.69
C ASP A 200 26.31 -13.44 2.09
N VAL A 201 25.15 -13.38 1.45
CA VAL A 201 24.56 -12.17 0.89
C VAL A 201 23.15 -11.98 1.43
N ILE A 202 22.73 -10.73 1.58
CA ILE A 202 21.34 -10.36 1.84
C ILE A 202 20.69 -10.08 0.50
N VAL A 203 19.61 -10.79 0.21
CA VAL A 203 18.78 -10.54 -0.97
C VAL A 203 17.50 -9.88 -0.51
N THR A 204 17.29 -8.64 -0.92
CA THR A 204 16.13 -7.84 -0.53
C THR A 204 15.24 -7.59 -1.73
N LEU A 205 13.97 -7.97 -1.63
CA LEU A 205 12.92 -7.62 -2.57
C LEU A 205 12.23 -6.34 -2.08
N HIS A 206 12.31 -5.30 -2.89
CA HIS A 206 11.69 -4.00 -2.66
C HIS A 206 10.44 -3.87 -3.52
N THR A 207 9.40 -3.26 -2.97
CA THR A 207 8.24 -2.82 -3.75
C THR A 207 8.15 -1.30 -3.68
N VAL A 208 8.16 -0.67 -4.85
CA VAL A 208 8.11 0.78 -5.02
C VAL A 208 6.84 1.17 -5.75
N ARG A 209 6.27 2.32 -5.39
CA ARG A 209 5.16 2.94 -6.12
C ARG A 209 5.66 3.76 -7.29
N GLU A 210 4.73 4.13 -8.18
CA GLU A 210 4.95 5.20 -9.15
C GLU A 210 5.37 6.55 -8.52
N SER A 211 5.09 6.76 -7.22
CA SER A 211 5.52 7.95 -6.47
C SER A 211 6.96 7.88 -5.93
N GLY A 212 7.64 6.74 -6.08
CA GLY A 212 9.00 6.52 -5.57
C GLY A 212 9.05 6.06 -4.10
N VAL A 213 7.92 5.98 -3.43
CA VAL A 213 7.85 5.48 -2.05
C VAL A 213 8.00 3.97 -2.03
N ILE A 214 9.01 3.47 -1.31
CA ILE A 214 9.15 2.05 -0.99
C ILE A 214 8.11 1.67 0.06
N ILE A 215 7.25 0.72 -0.27
CA ILE A 215 6.14 0.31 0.59
C ILE A 215 6.30 -1.09 1.20
N GLU A 216 7.21 -1.88 0.65
CA GLU A 216 7.51 -3.20 1.17
C GLU A 216 8.98 -3.54 0.98
N ARG A 217 9.54 -4.20 1.99
CA ARG A 217 10.89 -4.74 1.98
C ARG A 217 10.86 -6.09 2.65
N VAL A 218 11.17 -7.13 1.89
CA VAL A 218 11.36 -8.47 2.45
C VAL A 218 12.72 -8.97 2.02
N PHE A 219 13.45 -9.59 2.96
CA PHE A 219 14.79 -10.06 2.68
C PHE A 219 14.97 -11.49 3.18
N ILE A 220 15.94 -12.16 2.57
CA ILE A 220 16.48 -13.43 3.04
C ILE A 220 18.01 -13.37 2.97
N VAL A 221 18.68 -14.09 3.88
CA VAL A 221 20.14 -14.28 3.82
C VAL A 221 20.41 -15.56 3.05
N ILE A 222 21.27 -15.53 2.04
CA ILE A 222 21.60 -16.68 1.20
C ILE A 222 23.10 -16.85 1.17
N SER A 223 23.60 -18.09 1.25
CA SER A 223 25.03 -18.32 1.01
C SER A 223 25.35 -18.18 -0.48
N LYS A 224 26.50 -17.58 -0.81
CA LYS A 224 26.98 -17.43 -2.19
C LYS A 224 27.02 -18.77 -2.95
N LYS A 225 27.28 -19.89 -2.24
CA LYS A 225 27.26 -21.24 -2.81
C LYS A 225 25.86 -21.70 -3.23
N GLU A 226 24.81 -21.31 -2.51
CA GLU A 226 23.44 -21.65 -2.88
C GLU A 226 22.99 -20.93 -4.15
N LEU A 227 23.50 -19.72 -4.42
CA LEU A 227 23.22 -19.00 -5.66
C LEU A 227 23.89 -19.62 -6.90
N GLN A 228 24.93 -20.43 -6.71
CA GLN A 228 25.64 -21.14 -7.78
C GLN A 228 24.95 -22.44 -8.21
N ASN A 229 23.92 -22.89 -7.50
CA ASN A 229 23.23 -24.14 -7.77
C ASN A 229 21.76 -23.88 -8.10
N ALA A 230 21.31 -24.24 -9.30
CA ALA A 230 19.94 -23.98 -9.78
C ALA A 230 18.83 -24.52 -8.85
N HIS A 231 19.03 -25.70 -8.26
CA HIS A 231 18.04 -26.28 -7.34
C HIS A 231 17.94 -25.45 -6.04
N SER A 232 19.09 -25.09 -5.46
CA SER A 232 19.15 -24.23 -4.28
C SER A 232 18.60 -22.83 -4.58
N THR A 233 18.98 -22.23 -5.71
CA THR A 233 18.47 -20.93 -6.18
C THR A 233 16.94 -20.93 -6.28
N ASN A 234 16.34 -21.95 -6.91
CA ASN A 234 14.88 -22.09 -7.00
C ASN A 234 14.22 -22.17 -5.63
N ARG A 235 14.80 -22.96 -4.72
CA ARG A 235 14.30 -23.08 -3.35
C ARG A 235 14.33 -21.73 -2.61
N ARG A 236 15.45 -21.00 -2.68
CA ARG A 236 15.61 -19.70 -2.01
C ARG A 236 14.71 -18.63 -2.63
N ALA A 237 14.56 -18.61 -3.96
CA ALA A 237 13.62 -17.72 -4.64
C ALA A 237 12.15 -17.99 -4.22
N SER A 238 11.76 -19.27 -4.12
CA SER A 238 10.45 -19.66 -3.60
C SER A 238 10.24 -19.27 -2.14
N GLU A 239 11.29 -19.31 -1.33
CA GLU A 239 11.25 -18.86 0.06
C GLU A 239 11.02 -17.35 0.14
N LEU A 240 11.79 -16.55 -0.60
CA LEU A 240 11.61 -15.10 -0.66
C LEU A 240 10.21 -14.72 -1.13
N ALA A 241 9.70 -15.35 -2.20
CA ALA A 241 8.33 -15.15 -2.66
C ALA A 241 7.28 -15.52 -1.61
N SER A 242 7.53 -16.56 -0.80
CA SER A 242 6.62 -16.96 0.27
C SER A 242 6.65 -15.99 1.46
N VAL A 243 7.83 -15.43 1.78
CA VAL A 243 7.94 -14.35 2.78
C VAL A 243 7.17 -13.13 2.29
N PHE A 244 7.37 -12.73 1.03
CA PHE A 244 6.66 -11.63 0.40
C PHE A 244 5.14 -11.83 0.45
N GLU A 245 4.64 -12.98 -0.01
CA GLU A 245 3.21 -13.32 0.01
C GLU A 245 2.61 -13.23 1.43
N LYS A 246 3.32 -13.73 2.45
CA LYS A 246 2.87 -13.65 3.84
C LYS A 246 2.80 -12.20 4.33
N THR A 247 3.80 -11.39 3.98
CA THR A 247 3.80 -9.97 4.35
C THR A 247 2.66 -9.21 3.67
N LEU A 248 2.43 -9.47 2.38
CA LEU A 248 1.28 -8.92 1.65
C LEU A 248 -0.06 -9.33 2.30
N LYS A 249 -0.21 -10.60 2.69
CA LYS A 249 -1.43 -11.08 3.36
C LYS A 249 -1.64 -10.48 4.74
N ARG A 250 -0.58 -10.23 5.52
CA ARG A 250 -0.69 -9.60 6.84
C ARG A 250 -1.22 -8.18 6.76
N LYS A 251 -0.82 -7.41 5.75
CA LYS A 251 -1.30 -6.04 5.52
C LYS A 251 -2.74 -5.98 4.99
N ARG A 252 -3.35 -7.11 4.63
CA ARG A 252 -4.76 -7.21 4.19
C ARG A 252 -5.74 -7.31 5.36
N ASN A 253 -5.28 -7.76 6.53
CA ASN A 253 -6.11 -8.03 7.72
C ASN A 253 -5.95 -6.91 8.75
#